data_AF-A0A1H8JYI0-F1
#
_entry.id   AF-A0A1H8JYI0-F1
#
_cell.length_a   1.000
_cell.length_b   1.000
_cell.length_c   1.000
_cell.angle_alpha   90.00
_cell.angle_beta   90.00
_cell.angle_gamma   90.00
#
_symmetry.space_group_name_H-M   'P 1'
#
loop_
_entity.id
_entity.type
_entity.pdbx_description
1 polymer ?
#
loop_
_entity_poly.entity_id
_entity_poly.type
_entity_poly.pdbx_seq_one_letter_code
_entity_poly.pdbx_strand_id
1 'polypeptide(L)' 'MIRIRAHLGPGLTSIEVDGHEGHAEQGRVCAAVSAIAQTALLGLEEIARQHPDLVSITITEE' A
#
# COMPACT_ATOMS: atom_id res chain seq x y z
N MET A 1 10.30 12.60 6.89
CA MET A 1 9.37 12.04 7.89
C MET A 1 8.31 11.24 7.16
N ILE A 2 8.20 9.95 7.46
CA ILE A 2 7.16 9.07 6.91
C ILE A 2 5.83 9.39 7.58
N ARG A 3 4.76 9.56 6.80
CA ARG A 3 3.40 9.75 7.32
C ARG A 3 2.50 8.66 6.78
N ILE A 4 1.67 8.12 7.66
CA ILE A 4 0.65 7.12 7.31
C ILE A 4 -0.70 7.68 7.77
N ARG A 5 -1.64 7.82 6.84
CA ARG A 5 -3.04 8.18 7.12
C ARG A 5 -3.91 6.97 6.79
N ALA A 6 -4.74 6.55 7.73
CA ALA A 6 -5.64 5.42 7.53
C ALA A 6 -7.08 5.81 7.89
N HIS A 7 -8.02 5.44 7.04
CA HIS A 7 -9.45 5.52 7.29
C HIS A 7 -10.04 4.12 7.20
N LEU A 8 -10.62 3.63 8.30
CA LEU A 8 -11.23 2.30 8.37
C LEU A 8 -12.73 2.45 8.58
N GLY A 9 -13.49 2.36 7.49
CA GLY A 9 -14.95 2.42 7.48
C GLY A 9 -15.58 1.16 6.90
N PRO A 10 -16.87 0.91 7.19
CA PRO A 10 -17.57 -0.32 6.79
C PRO A 10 -17.73 -0.50 5.27
N GLY A 11 -17.57 0.56 4.48
CA GLY A 11 -17.63 0.51 3.01
C GLY A 11 -16.44 1.20 2.33
N LEU A 12 -15.48 1.71 3.10
CA LEU A 12 -14.31 2.39 2.55
C LEU A 12 -13.14 2.23 3.52
N THR A 13 -12.11 1.54 3.04
CA THR A 13 -10.81 1.47 3.70
C THR A 13 -9.78 2.15 2.82
N SER A 14 -9.03 3.10 3.36
CA SER A 14 -7.91 3.74 2.67
C SER A 14 -6.68 3.79 3.56
N ILE A 15 -5.51 3.59 2.95
CA ILE A 15 -4.19 3.74 3.58
C ILE A 15 -3.35 4.57 2.62
N GLU A 16 -2.85 5.71 3.09
CA GLU A 16 -2.00 6.62 2.34
C GLU A 16 -0.64 6.72 3.03
N VAL A 17 0.45 6.56 2.27
CA VAL A 17 1.83 6.57 2.78
C VAL A 17 2.66 7.59 2.00
N ASP A 18 3.11 8.65 2.67
CA ASP A 18 3.95 9.72 2.08
C ASP A 18 5.30 9.88 2.80
N GLY A 19 6.26 10.51 2.11
CA GLY A 19 7.55 10.90 2.70
C GLY A 19 8.48 9.74 3.05
N HIS A 20 8.29 8.58 2.40
CA HIS A 20 9.09 7.36 2.58
C HIS A 20 10.30 7.25 1.64
N GLU A 21 10.63 8.32 0.90
CA GLU A 21 11.80 8.43 0.05
C GLU A 21 12.85 9.40 0.64
N GLY A 22 14.11 9.31 0.20
CA GLY A 22 15.11 10.36 0.41
C GLY A 22 15.84 10.42 1.77
N HIS A 23 15.72 9.42 2.65
CA HIS A 23 16.43 9.43 3.93
C HIS A 23 17.63 8.47 3.92
N ALA A 24 18.80 8.96 3.50
CA ALA A 24 20.03 8.18 3.36
C ALA A 24 20.48 7.49 4.67
N GLU A 25 20.19 8.07 5.84
CA GLU A 25 20.55 7.50 7.15
C GLU A 25 19.45 6.60 7.75
N GLN A 26 18.25 6.57 7.16
CA GLN A 26 17.08 5.83 7.68
C GLN A 26 16.50 4.86 6.65
N GLY A 27 17.27 4.50 5.61
CA GLY A 27 16.82 3.67 4.48
C GLY A 27 16.18 2.33 4.88
N ARG A 28 16.54 1.76 6.04
CA ARG A 28 15.90 0.56 6.60
C ARG A 28 14.42 0.76 6.94
N VAL A 29 14.05 1.94 7.44
CA VAL A 29 12.67 2.25 7.83
C VAL A 29 11.82 2.52 6.60
N CYS A 30 12.35 3.28 5.63
CA CYS A 30 11.74 3.50 4.32
C CYS A 30 11.43 2.16 3.63
N ALA A 31 12.44 1.29 3.51
CA ALA A 31 12.28 -0.02 2.89
C ALA A 31 11.26 -0.91 3.63
N ALA A 32 11.25 -0.88 4.96
CA ALA A 32 10.26 -1.64 5.73
C ALA A 32 8.83 -1.17 5.46
N VAL A 33 8.59 0.15 5.44
CA VAL A 33 7.27 0.71 5.15
C VAL A 33 6.84 0.40 3.71
N SER A 34 7.73 0.58 2.73
CA SER A 34 7.45 0.22 1.33
C SER A 34 7.14 -1.27 1.18
N ALA A 35 7.91 -2.15 1.83
CA ALA A 35 7.70 -3.59 1.77
C ALA A 35 6.31 -3.99 2.30
N ILE A 36 5.86 -3.39 3.41
CA ILE A 36 4.53 -3.67 3.97
C ILE A 36 3.42 -3.18 3.02
N ALA A 37 3.53 -1.95 2.53
CA ALA A 37 2.53 -1.39 1.61
C ALA A 37 2.43 -2.19 0.31
N GLN A 38 3.57 -2.55 -0.27
CA GLN A 38 3.63 -3.38 -1.48
C GLN A 38 3.13 -4.81 -1.22
N THR A 39 3.43 -5.39 -0.05
CA THR A 39 2.90 -6.73 0.30
C THR A 39 1.39 -6.72 0.41
N ALA A 40 0.79 -5.67 0.98
CA ALA A 40 -0.65 -5.53 1.02
C ALA A 40 -1.26 -5.46 -0.40
N LEU A 41 -0.60 -4.72 -1.31
CA LEU A 41 -1.01 -4.65 -2.71
C LEU A 41 -0.95 -6.02 -3.41
N LEU A 42 0.16 -6.76 -3.25
CA LEU A 42 0.30 -8.12 -3.79
C LEU A 42 -0.80 -9.07 -3.28
N GLY A 43 -1.18 -8.94 -2.01
CA GLY A 43 -2.30 -9.71 -1.46
C GLY A 43 -3.63 -9.38 -2.13
N LEU A 44 -3.90 -8.10 -2.41
CA LEU A 44 -5.11 -7.66 -3.09
C LEU A 44 -5.13 -8.09 -4.57
N GLU A 45 -4.00 -8.00 -5.27
CA GLU A 45 -3.85 -8.51 -6.64
C GLU A 45 -4.18 -10.00 -6.72
N GLU A 46 -3.65 -10.79 -5.78
CA GLU A 46 -3.86 -12.24 -5.74
C GLU A 46 -5.33 -12.59 -5.47
N ILE A 47 -6.01 -11.83 -4.60
CA ILE A 47 -7.46 -11.98 -4.37
C ILE A 47 -8.25 -11.60 -5.63
N ALA A 48 -7.89 -10.52 -6.32
CA ALA A 48 -8.52 -10.13 -7.58
C ALA A 48 -8.35 -11.23 -8.66
N ARG A 49 -7.18 -11.86 -8.72
CA ARG A 49 -6.91 -12.99 -9.62
C ARG A 49 -7.76 -14.21 -9.31
N GLN A 50 -8.00 -14.51 -8.04
CA GLN A 50 -8.82 -15.65 -7.59
C GLN A 50 -10.32 -15.39 -7.74
N HIS A 51 -10.76 -14.13 -7.68
CA HIS A 51 -12.16 -13.73 -7.67
C HIS A 51 -12.47 -12.59 -8.66
N PRO A 52 -12.24 -12.80 -9.98
CA PRO A 52 -12.34 -11.74 -10.99
C PRO A 52 -13.75 -11.15 -11.15
N ASP A 53 -14.80 -11.89 -10.77
CA ASP A 53 -16.20 -11.40 -10.83
C ASP A 53 -16.58 -10.51 -9.64
N LEU A 54 -15.76 -10.48 -8.59
CA LEU A 54 -16.06 -9.81 -7.32
C LEU A 54 -15.07 -8.71 -6.96
N VAL A 55 -13.84 -8.81 -7.47
CA VAL A 55 -12.74 -7.91 -7.08
C VAL A 55 -12.01 -7.46 -8.32
N SER A 56 -11.92 -6.14 -8.51
CA SER A 56 -11.08 -5.50 -9.51
C SER A 56 -9.99 -4.69 -8.84
N ILE A 57 -8.87 -4.53 -9.54
CA ILE A 57 -7.73 -3.75 -9.07
C ILE A 57 -7.18 -2.91 -10.21
N THR A 58 -6.82 -1.67 -9.90
CA THR A 58 -6.17 -0.73 -10.81
C THR A 58 -4.95 -0.18 -10.09
N ILE A 59 -3.79 -0.28 -10.74
CA ILE A 59 -2.52 0.25 -10.23
C ILE A 59 -2.12 1.39 -11.16
N THR A 60 -1.79 2.53 -10.58
CA THR A 60 -1.30 3.71 -11.30
C THR A 60 0.07 4.06 -10.76
N GLU A 61 1.04 4.17 -11.65
CA GLU A 61 2.39 4.65 -11.36
C GLU A 61 2.47 6.09 -11.86
N GLU A 62 2.92 7.02 -11.00
CA GLU A 62 3.17 8.42 -11.35
C GLU A 62 4.61 8.66 -11.82
#